data_AF-A0A6L9S7V1-F1
#
_entry.id   AF-A0A6L9S7V1-F1
#
_cell.length_a   1.000
_cell.length_b   1.000
_cell.length_c   1.000
_cell.angle_alpha   90.00
_cell.angle_beta   90.00
_cell.angle_gamma   90.00
#
_symmetry.space_group_name_H-M   'P 1'
#
loop_
_entity.id
_entity.type
_entity.pdbx_description
1 polymer ?
#
loop_
_entity_poly.entity_id
_entity_poly.type
_entity_poly.pdbx_seq_one_letter_code
_entity_poly.pdbx_strand_id
1 'polypeptide(L)'
;MTRQIPRPLLCLLITAATAAMTTLPAAPSPDAAAVGSAGVDHTFADTASPEESAEDLKLANAWVPADQELRFGAKPLEFAREAAAAEAADADCNISAQAATALLIAMTWPEVSPSGAAPSPMTLSRYDTQPTLADPQNRAPGLWFHPGIGMWQLDSAGLGTNFTAAEAMDTKGAANRLAPYVVHRYCTAINRGDTRKEARAYAWTAWVACRQGACENTFQRALNGVTPVDGIGRYGGAKPRRCWYQGAAHDCFYVDPANAQGASWWAAPGGGRSPVAAPFYVIRLDGSATVELRYWLAADSGASTDVQARRPFGANARTGLTWARGPGLCDLTAQRGAC
;
A
#
# COMPACT_ATOMS: atom_id res chain seq x y z
N MET A 1 -0.21 54.39 44.93
CA MET A 1 -1.62 54.35 45.37
C MET A 1 -2.08 52.90 45.35
N THR A 2 -2.07 52.30 46.52
CA THR A 2 -2.45 50.92 46.83
C THR A 2 -3.97 50.78 46.74
N ARG A 3 -4.47 49.86 45.90
CA ARG A 3 -5.87 49.43 45.94
C ARG A 3 -5.95 47.92 46.10
N GLN A 4 -6.34 47.52 47.31
CA GLN A 4 -6.87 46.20 47.63
C GLN A 4 -8.18 45.98 46.86
N ILE A 5 -8.36 44.79 46.29
CA ILE A 5 -9.65 44.31 45.79
C ILE A 5 -9.95 42.97 46.50
N PRO A 6 -11.15 42.80 47.06
CA PRO A 6 -11.49 41.65 47.90
C PRO A 6 -11.86 40.40 47.08
N ARG A 7 -11.61 39.24 47.69
CA ARG A 7 -12.01 37.90 47.24
C ARG A 7 -13.54 37.73 47.33
N PRO A 8 -14.21 37.09 46.35
CA PRO A 8 -15.53 36.52 46.55
C PRO A 8 -15.47 35.01 46.80
N LEU A 9 -16.53 34.59 47.49
CA LEU A 9 -16.78 33.30 48.11
C LEU A 9 -16.87 32.11 47.14
N LEU A 10 -16.40 31.00 47.70
CA LEU A 10 -16.73 29.60 47.44
C LEU A 10 -18.24 29.38 47.29
N CYS A 11 -18.69 28.77 46.19
CA CYS A 11 -19.99 28.10 46.11
C CYS A 11 -19.79 26.75 45.41
N LEU A 12 -19.71 25.70 46.23
CA LEU A 12 -19.55 24.30 45.85
C LEU A 12 -20.95 23.75 45.52
N LEU A 13 -21.22 23.41 44.26
CA LEU A 13 -22.43 22.70 43.83
C LEU A 13 -22.04 21.27 43.48
N ILE A 14 -22.36 20.35 44.39
CA ILE A 14 -22.26 18.90 44.19
C ILE A 14 -23.58 18.44 43.56
N THR A 15 -23.57 18.13 42.27
CA THR A 15 -24.67 17.41 41.60
C THR A 15 -24.39 15.92 41.65
N ALA A 16 -25.15 15.20 42.47
CA ALA A 16 -25.21 13.74 42.47
C ALA A 16 -26.03 13.25 41.27
N ALA A 17 -25.38 12.60 40.31
CA ALA A 17 -26.06 11.90 39.22
C ALA A 17 -26.40 10.48 39.67
N THR A 18 -27.69 10.22 39.87
CA THR A 18 -28.25 8.90 40.16
C THR A 18 -28.33 8.11 38.85
N ALA A 19 -27.51 7.06 38.71
CA ALA A 19 -27.59 6.13 37.60
C ALA A 19 -28.72 5.12 37.84
N ALA A 20 -29.80 5.21 37.06
CA ALA A 20 -30.83 4.19 37.01
C ALA A 20 -30.33 3.04 36.12
N MET A 21 -30.05 1.89 36.74
CA MET A 21 -29.83 0.62 36.04
C MET A 21 -31.17 0.08 35.54
N THR A 22 -31.42 0.18 34.24
CA THR A 22 -32.46 -0.62 33.57
C THR A 22 -31.88 -1.97 33.15
N THR A 23 -32.28 -3.02 33.86
CA THR A 23 -32.06 -4.42 33.48
C THR A 23 -32.95 -4.78 32.30
N LEU A 24 -32.35 -5.10 31.15
CA LEU A 24 -33.04 -5.73 30.03
C LEU A 24 -33.10 -7.26 30.26
N PRO A 25 -34.22 -7.93 29.91
CA PRO A 25 -34.33 -9.38 30.02
C PRO A 25 -33.48 -10.08 28.95
N ALA A 26 -32.78 -11.13 29.39
CA ALA A 26 -32.02 -12.04 28.54
C ALA A 26 -32.94 -12.83 27.62
N ALA A 27 -32.62 -12.84 26.31
CA ALA A 27 -33.25 -13.71 25.34
C ALA A 27 -32.73 -15.16 25.51
N PRO A 28 -33.58 -16.18 25.30
CA PRO A 28 -33.18 -17.57 25.44
C PRO A 28 -32.22 -18.00 24.32
N SER A 29 -31.13 -18.64 24.71
CA SER A 29 -30.19 -19.34 23.84
C SER A 29 -30.85 -20.53 23.15
N PRO A 30 -30.70 -20.71 21.83
CA PRO A 30 -30.92 -22.00 21.21
C PRO A 30 -29.66 -22.88 21.37
N ASP A 31 -29.91 -24.01 22.00
CA ASP A 31 -29.18 -25.27 22.10
C ASP A 31 -27.85 -25.43 21.37
N ALA A 32 -26.87 -25.84 22.18
CA ALA A 32 -25.64 -26.48 21.77
C ALA A 32 -25.92 -27.81 21.06
N ALA A 33 -25.51 -27.91 19.79
CA ALA A 33 -25.26 -29.18 19.13
C ALA A 33 -23.76 -29.48 19.18
N ALA A 34 -23.46 -30.72 19.58
CA ALA A 34 -22.13 -31.24 19.85
C ALA A 34 -21.13 -31.07 18.69
N VAL A 35 -19.95 -30.55 19.03
CA VAL A 35 -18.77 -30.55 18.17
C VAL A 35 -18.13 -31.92 18.24
N GLY A 36 -18.36 -32.76 17.23
CA GLY A 36 -17.51 -33.91 16.94
C GLY A 36 -16.19 -33.42 16.37
N SER A 37 -15.07 -33.81 16.97
CA SER A 37 -13.74 -33.53 16.46
C SER A 37 -13.49 -34.32 15.17
N ALA A 38 -13.60 -33.67 14.03
CA ALA A 38 -12.98 -34.13 12.80
C ALA A 38 -11.72 -33.28 12.60
N GLY A 39 -10.57 -33.94 12.56
CA GLY A 39 -9.30 -33.31 12.24
C GLY A 39 -9.41 -32.64 10.87
N VAL A 40 -9.12 -31.35 10.83
CA VAL A 40 -8.98 -30.61 9.57
C VAL A 40 -7.65 -31.04 8.96
N ASP A 41 -7.72 -32.03 8.09
CA ASP A 41 -6.65 -32.39 7.19
C ASP A 41 -6.50 -31.24 6.18
N HIS A 42 -5.46 -30.42 6.34
CA HIS A 42 -5.07 -29.40 5.36
C HIS A 42 -4.33 -30.07 4.20
N THR A 43 -4.94 -31.07 3.58
CA THR A 43 -4.57 -31.51 2.24
C THR A 43 -5.24 -30.53 1.27
N PHE A 44 -4.43 -29.64 0.68
CA PHE A 44 -4.84 -28.86 -0.48
C PHE A 44 -5.18 -29.84 -1.60
N ALA A 45 -6.45 -30.21 -1.68
CA ALA A 45 -6.96 -31.10 -2.71
C ALA A 45 -6.90 -30.37 -4.06
N ASP A 46 -5.98 -30.87 -4.88
CA ASP A 46 -5.68 -30.48 -6.24
C ASP A 46 -6.84 -30.89 -7.17
N THR A 47 -7.91 -30.08 -7.20
CA THR A 47 -8.87 -30.10 -8.32
C THR A 47 -8.51 -28.98 -9.27
N ALA A 48 -7.47 -29.23 -10.09
CA ALA A 48 -6.96 -28.30 -11.08
C ALA A 48 -8.00 -28.02 -12.18
N SER A 49 -8.80 -26.96 -12.01
CA SER A 49 -8.95 -26.02 -13.12
C SER A 49 -7.56 -25.50 -13.47
N PRO A 50 -7.21 -25.29 -14.75
CA PRO A 50 -5.90 -24.72 -15.09
C PRO A 50 -5.72 -23.45 -14.25
N GLU A 51 -4.76 -23.46 -13.32
CA GLU A 51 -4.53 -22.33 -12.44
C GLU A 51 -4.26 -21.11 -13.32
N GLU A 52 -5.21 -20.18 -13.33
CA GLU A 52 -5.06 -18.93 -14.03
C GLU A 52 -3.77 -18.25 -13.57
N SER A 53 -2.90 -17.89 -14.52
CA SER A 53 -1.59 -17.37 -14.16
C SER A 53 -1.73 -16.03 -13.43
N ALA A 54 -0.70 -15.61 -12.69
CA ALA A 54 -0.71 -14.29 -12.05
C ALA A 54 -0.90 -13.15 -13.08
N GLU A 55 -0.42 -13.35 -14.31
CA GLU A 55 -0.59 -12.37 -15.39
C GLU A 55 -2.03 -12.36 -15.92
N ASP A 56 -2.63 -13.53 -16.13
CA ASP A 56 -4.03 -13.65 -16.59
C ASP A 56 -4.99 -12.98 -15.60
N LEU A 57 -4.82 -13.23 -14.30
CA LEU A 57 -5.60 -12.56 -13.25
C LEU A 57 -5.41 -11.05 -13.22
N LYS A 58 -4.18 -10.56 -13.45
CA LYS A 58 -3.93 -9.11 -13.55
C LYS A 58 -4.67 -8.50 -14.73
N LEU A 59 -4.67 -9.18 -15.88
CA LEU A 59 -5.38 -8.73 -17.07
C LEU A 59 -6.90 -8.78 -16.87
N ALA A 60 -7.42 -9.85 -16.27
CA ALA A 60 -8.84 -9.99 -15.96
C ALA A 60 -9.35 -8.90 -15.00
N ASN A 61 -8.47 -8.36 -14.14
CA ASN A 61 -8.79 -7.28 -13.21
C ASN A 61 -8.40 -5.88 -13.71
N ALA A 62 -7.86 -5.75 -14.93
CA ALA A 62 -7.45 -4.47 -15.52
C ALA A 62 -8.61 -3.62 -16.07
N TRP A 63 -9.86 -3.97 -15.74
CA TRP A 63 -11.04 -3.25 -16.21
C TRP A 63 -11.17 -1.90 -15.53
N VAL A 64 -11.57 -0.87 -16.27
CA VAL A 64 -11.97 0.43 -15.70
C VAL A 64 -13.27 0.85 -16.39
N PRO A 65 -14.41 0.96 -15.67
CA PRO A 65 -15.68 1.28 -16.30
C PRO A 65 -15.58 2.62 -17.05
N ALA A 66 -16.11 2.64 -18.27
CA ALA A 66 -15.97 3.78 -19.18
C ALA A 66 -16.80 4.99 -18.73
N ASP A 67 -17.92 4.72 -18.06
CA ASP A 67 -18.88 5.68 -17.50
C ASP A 67 -18.47 6.25 -16.13
N GLN A 68 -17.54 5.60 -15.46
CA GLN A 68 -17.05 6.06 -14.17
C GLN A 68 -16.14 7.28 -14.31
N GLU A 69 -16.24 8.23 -13.39
CA GLU A 69 -15.28 9.32 -13.28
C GLU A 69 -13.92 8.82 -12.77
N LEU A 70 -12.81 9.25 -13.39
CA LEU A 70 -11.48 8.97 -12.87
C LEU A 70 -11.20 9.87 -11.67
N ARG A 71 -11.05 9.25 -10.50
CA ARG A 71 -10.74 9.94 -9.25
C ARG A 71 -9.30 9.67 -8.86
N PHE A 72 -8.66 10.65 -8.21
CA PHE A 72 -7.31 10.51 -7.70
C PHE A 72 -7.15 11.32 -6.41
N GLY A 73 -6.31 10.88 -5.47
CA GLY A 73 -6.09 11.63 -4.23
C GLY A 73 -5.56 13.03 -4.55
N ALA A 74 -6.12 14.08 -3.94
CA ALA A 74 -5.77 15.46 -4.25
C ALA A 74 -4.27 15.72 -4.04
N LYS A 75 -3.72 15.29 -2.88
CA LYS A 75 -2.30 15.45 -2.58
C LYS A 75 -1.39 14.56 -3.47
N PRO A 76 -1.68 13.27 -3.68
CA PRO A 76 -0.97 12.47 -4.68
C PRO A 76 -1.01 13.06 -6.11
N LEU A 77 -2.13 13.64 -6.54
CA LEU A 77 -2.29 14.24 -7.87
C LEU A 77 -1.41 15.48 -8.03
N GLU A 78 -1.31 16.31 -6.98
CA GLU A 78 -0.39 17.45 -6.92
C GLU A 78 1.05 16.99 -7.17
N PHE A 79 1.53 15.98 -6.43
CA PHE A 79 2.89 15.45 -6.62
C PHE A 79 3.12 14.85 -8.00
N ALA A 80 2.13 14.14 -8.56
CA ALA A 80 2.21 13.60 -9.90
C ALA A 80 2.31 14.71 -10.95
N ARG A 81 1.53 15.79 -10.80
CA ARG A 81 1.58 16.97 -11.69
C ARG A 81 2.92 17.69 -11.60
N GLU A 82 3.44 17.91 -10.39
CA GLU A 82 4.75 18.55 -10.18
C GLU A 82 5.88 17.75 -10.85
N ALA A 83 5.95 16.44 -10.57
CA ALA A 83 6.97 15.57 -11.15
C ALA A 83 6.85 15.50 -12.68
N ALA A 84 5.64 15.29 -13.21
CA ALA A 84 5.42 15.21 -14.64
C ALA A 84 5.68 16.53 -15.38
N ALA A 85 5.39 17.68 -14.76
CA ALA A 85 5.67 18.99 -15.35
C ALA A 85 7.18 19.25 -15.45
N ALA A 86 7.95 18.89 -14.42
CA ALA A 86 9.41 19.00 -14.45
C ALA A 86 9.99 18.14 -15.58
N GLU A 87 9.59 16.87 -15.67
CA GLU A 87 10.09 15.96 -16.71
C GLU A 87 9.63 16.34 -18.12
N ALA A 88 8.43 16.91 -18.28
CA ALA A 88 7.97 17.40 -19.57
C ALA A 88 8.77 18.62 -20.05
N ALA A 89 9.23 19.48 -19.13
CA ALA A 89 10.04 20.65 -19.47
C ALA A 89 11.44 20.27 -19.97
N ASP A 90 11.99 19.17 -19.45
CA ASP A 90 13.33 18.67 -19.78
C ASP A 90 13.31 17.57 -20.86
N ALA A 91 12.13 17.19 -21.36
CA ALA A 91 11.96 16.12 -22.34
C ALA A 91 12.59 16.47 -23.70
N ASP A 92 13.21 15.46 -24.33
CA ASP A 92 13.79 15.54 -25.68
C ASP A 92 12.75 15.33 -26.80
N CYS A 93 11.47 15.23 -26.44
CA CYS A 93 10.35 15.14 -27.37
C CYS A 93 9.22 16.09 -26.98
N ASN A 94 8.30 16.38 -27.92
CA ASN A 94 7.17 17.26 -27.64
C ASN A 94 6.10 16.54 -26.80
N ILE A 95 6.04 16.84 -25.50
CA ILE A 95 5.00 16.40 -24.56
C ILE A 95 4.62 17.54 -23.63
N SER A 96 3.32 17.77 -23.41
CA SER A 96 2.86 18.77 -22.46
C SER A 96 2.87 18.23 -21.03
N ALA A 97 2.96 19.11 -20.03
CA ALA A 97 2.85 18.72 -18.62
C ALA A 97 1.54 17.96 -18.30
N GLN A 98 0.43 18.33 -18.94
CA GLN A 98 -0.86 17.62 -18.81
C GLN A 98 -0.78 16.20 -19.38
N ALA A 99 -0.19 16.02 -20.56
CA ALA A 99 -0.01 14.71 -21.17
C ALA A 99 0.98 13.85 -20.36
N ALA A 100 2.07 14.42 -19.86
CA ALA A 100 2.99 13.72 -18.97
C ALA A 100 2.31 13.30 -17.65
N THR A 101 1.45 14.16 -17.09
CA THR A 101 0.66 13.81 -15.89
C THR A 101 -0.28 12.65 -16.19
N ALA A 102 -1.05 12.73 -17.27
CA ALA A 102 -1.96 11.65 -17.68
C ALA A 102 -1.21 10.34 -17.94
N LEU A 103 -0.04 10.41 -18.59
CA LEU A 103 0.84 9.27 -18.85
C LEU A 103 1.31 8.59 -17.55
N LEU A 104 1.66 9.41 -16.55
CA LEU A 104 2.17 8.97 -15.25
C LEU A 104 1.09 8.32 -14.35
N ILE A 105 -0.17 8.70 -14.48
CA ILE A 105 -1.24 8.19 -13.60
C ILE A 105 -2.13 7.13 -14.29
N ALA A 106 -2.11 7.03 -15.62
CA ALA A 106 -2.98 6.14 -16.39
C ALA A 106 -2.95 4.67 -15.94
N MET A 107 -1.78 4.14 -15.56
CA MET A 107 -1.64 2.75 -15.13
C MET A 107 -2.26 2.45 -13.76
N THR A 108 -2.45 3.47 -12.92
CA THR A 108 -2.83 3.25 -11.50
C THR A 108 -4.24 2.66 -11.36
N TRP A 109 -5.21 3.06 -12.19
CA TRP A 109 -6.56 2.49 -12.14
C TRP A 109 -6.61 1.02 -12.55
N PRO A 110 -6.19 0.62 -13.76
CA PRO A 110 -6.26 -0.79 -14.15
C PRO A 110 -5.34 -1.66 -13.29
N GLU A 111 -4.29 -1.12 -12.67
CA GLU A 111 -3.40 -1.91 -11.81
C GLU A 111 -3.94 -2.09 -10.38
N VAL A 112 -4.49 -1.04 -9.75
CA VAL A 112 -4.80 -1.07 -8.30
C VAL A 112 -6.17 -0.52 -7.90
N SER A 113 -6.90 0.08 -8.83
CA SER A 113 -8.21 0.67 -8.57
C SER A 113 -9.13 0.54 -9.79
N PRO A 114 -9.46 -0.69 -10.20
CA PRO A 114 -10.24 -0.93 -11.41
C PRO A 114 -11.61 -0.25 -11.37
N SER A 115 -12.16 -0.03 -10.17
CA SER A 115 -13.38 0.73 -9.95
C SER A 115 -13.37 2.20 -10.39
N GLY A 116 -12.23 2.79 -10.79
CA GLY A 116 -12.11 4.23 -11.08
C GLY A 116 -11.98 5.13 -9.83
N ALA A 117 -12.15 4.56 -8.63
CA ALA A 117 -11.89 5.25 -7.37
C ALA A 117 -10.43 5.69 -7.26
N ALA A 118 -10.15 6.63 -6.35
CA ALA A 118 -8.81 7.13 -6.14
C ALA A 118 -7.85 6.02 -5.65
N PRO A 119 -6.76 5.70 -6.38
CA PRO A 119 -5.80 4.68 -5.99
C PRO A 119 -5.23 4.90 -4.59
N SER A 120 -5.07 3.83 -3.81
CA SER A 120 -4.45 3.93 -2.50
C SER A 120 -2.92 3.96 -2.61
N PRO A 121 -2.24 4.94 -1.99
CA PRO A 121 -0.79 4.88 -1.83
C PRO A 121 -0.31 3.66 -1.02
N MET A 122 -1.17 3.04 -0.20
CA MET A 122 -0.82 1.87 0.62
C MET A 122 -1.12 0.54 -0.08
N THR A 123 -1.42 0.54 -1.38
CA THR A 123 -1.76 -0.70 -2.09
C THR A 123 -0.65 -1.75 -1.93
N LEU A 124 -1.04 -2.96 -1.54
CA LEU A 124 -0.17 -4.13 -1.46
C LEU A 124 -0.55 -5.13 -2.57
N SER A 125 0.39 -5.46 -3.47
CA SER A 125 0.13 -6.43 -4.56
C SER A 125 -0.22 -7.79 -4.00
N ARG A 126 -1.32 -8.39 -4.47
CA ARG A 126 -1.77 -9.72 -4.01
C ARG A 126 -1.82 -10.79 -5.08
N TYR A 127 -1.21 -10.55 -6.24
CA TYR A 127 -1.19 -11.54 -7.34
C TYR A 127 -0.13 -12.63 -7.18
N ASP A 128 0.93 -12.33 -6.43
CA ASP A 128 2.04 -13.22 -6.16
C ASP A 128 1.70 -14.22 -5.05
N THR A 129 1.99 -15.50 -5.28
CA THR A 129 1.68 -16.61 -4.34
C THR A 129 2.90 -17.47 -4.02
N GLN A 130 4.11 -17.03 -4.39
CA GLN A 130 5.32 -17.80 -4.19
C GLN A 130 5.56 -18.02 -2.68
N PRO A 131 5.85 -19.26 -2.22
CA PRO A 131 5.99 -19.56 -0.80
C PRO A 131 7.08 -18.75 -0.07
N THR A 132 8.12 -18.31 -0.78
CA THR A 132 9.21 -17.48 -0.24
C THR A 132 8.75 -16.12 0.29
N LEU A 133 7.60 -15.64 -0.19
CA LEU A 133 6.96 -14.40 0.27
C LEU A 133 6.18 -14.58 1.58
N ALA A 134 5.94 -15.81 2.02
CA ALA A 134 5.35 -16.11 3.33
C ALA A 134 6.43 -16.35 4.37
N ASP A 135 6.08 -16.16 5.66
CA ASP A 135 6.87 -16.72 6.75
C ASP A 135 6.98 -18.25 6.59
N PRO A 136 8.20 -18.81 6.44
CA PRO A 136 8.38 -20.24 6.20
C PRO A 136 7.99 -21.12 7.41
N GLN A 137 7.83 -20.51 8.59
CA GLN A 137 7.38 -21.20 9.80
C GLN A 137 5.85 -21.16 9.98
N ASN A 138 5.13 -20.49 9.08
CA ASN A 138 3.68 -20.32 9.12
C ASN A 138 3.17 -19.87 10.51
N ARG A 139 3.87 -18.91 11.14
CA ARG A 139 3.55 -18.48 12.51
C ARG A 139 2.23 -17.71 12.62
N ALA A 140 1.79 -17.07 11.53
CA ALA A 140 0.49 -16.43 11.40
C ALA A 140 0.19 -16.15 9.91
N PRO A 141 -1.10 -16.13 9.49
CA PRO A 141 -1.48 -16.02 8.08
C PRO A 141 -1.14 -14.67 7.43
N GLY A 142 -1.06 -13.58 8.22
CA GLY A 142 -0.75 -12.24 7.73
C GLY A 142 0.75 -11.93 7.62
N LEU A 143 1.64 -12.90 7.88
CA LEU A 143 3.09 -12.72 7.76
C LEU A 143 3.50 -12.89 6.30
N TRP A 144 3.26 -11.86 5.50
CA TRP A 144 3.44 -11.88 4.05
C TRP A 144 4.19 -10.66 3.53
N PHE A 145 5.19 -10.90 2.69
CA PHE A 145 5.98 -9.86 2.04
C PHE A 145 5.42 -9.57 0.64
N HIS A 146 4.63 -8.51 0.50
CA HIS A 146 4.17 -8.05 -0.81
C HIS A 146 5.32 -7.42 -1.63
N PRO A 147 5.64 -7.95 -2.83
CA PRO A 147 6.76 -7.46 -3.64
C PRO A 147 6.44 -6.16 -4.39
N GLY A 148 5.20 -5.98 -4.85
CA GLY A 148 4.69 -4.76 -5.47
C GLY A 148 3.94 -3.90 -4.46
N ILE A 149 4.36 -2.64 -4.33
CA ILE A 149 3.83 -1.71 -3.32
C ILE A 149 3.44 -0.38 -3.97
N GLY A 150 2.40 0.25 -3.43
CA GLY A 150 2.01 1.61 -3.76
C GLY A 150 1.11 1.70 -4.99
N MET A 151 0.58 2.90 -5.26
CA MET A 151 -0.40 3.08 -6.35
C MET A 151 0.17 2.79 -7.75
N TRP A 152 1.48 2.76 -7.91
CA TRP A 152 2.17 2.38 -9.13
C TRP A 152 2.77 0.97 -9.10
N GLN A 153 2.52 0.20 -8.04
CA GLN A 153 3.04 -1.16 -7.85
C GLN A 153 4.55 -1.26 -8.13
N LEU A 154 5.35 -0.47 -7.42
CA LEU A 154 6.81 -0.54 -7.51
C LEU A 154 7.26 -1.93 -7.02
N ASP A 155 7.60 -2.80 -7.97
CA ASP A 155 7.98 -4.19 -7.69
C ASP A 155 9.47 -4.34 -7.37
N SER A 156 9.79 -5.15 -6.37
CA SER A 156 11.16 -5.47 -5.95
C SER A 156 12.06 -6.09 -7.06
N ALA A 157 11.48 -6.68 -8.11
CA ALA A 157 12.18 -7.19 -9.28
C ALA A 157 12.36 -6.14 -10.41
N GLY A 158 11.84 -4.94 -10.23
CA GLY A 158 11.85 -3.88 -11.24
C GLY A 158 12.09 -2.51 -10.62
N LEU A 159 11.20 -1.56 -10.88
CA LEU A 159 11.37 -0.16 -10.49
C LEU A 159 11.46 0.07 -8.98
N GLY A 160 10.92 -0.85 -8.18
CA GLY A 160 10.98 -0.83 -6.71
C GLY A 160 12.18 -1.58 -6.11
N THR A 161 13.12 -2.08 -6.91
CA THR A 161 14.21 -2.92 -6.41
C THR A 161 15.08 -2.24 -5.33
N ASN A 162 15.18 -0.91 -5.40
CA ASN A 162 15.90 -0.08 -4.44
C ASN A 162 14.96 0.83 -3.61
N PHE A 163 13.74 0.36 -3.35
CA PHE A 163 12.75 1.05 -2.53
C PHE A 163 12.30 0.12 -1.40
N THR A 164 12.18 0.66 -0.19
CA THR A 164 11.36 0.05 0.85
C THR A 164 9.88 0.17 0.51
N ALA A 165 9.03 -0.63 1.15
CA ALA A 165 7.58 -0.45 1.04
C ALA A 165 7.14 0.98 1.40
N ALA A 166 7.71 1.59 2.43
CA ALA A 166 7.36 2.94 2.85
C ALA A 166 7.73 4.00 1.79
N GLU A 167 8.91 3.87 1.16
CA GLU A 167 9.32 4.75 0.05
C GLU A 167 8.44 4.54 -1.19
N ALA A 168 7.96 3.32 -1.43
CA ALA A 168 7.02 3.05 -2.52
C ALA A 168 5.59 3.58 -2.25
N MET A 169 5.19 3.67 -0.98
CA MET A 169 3.93 4.30 -0.55
C MET A 169 4.01 5.82 -0.53
N ASP A 170 5.22 6.40 -0.42
CA ASP A 170 5.45 7.83 -0.51
C ASP A 170 5.14 8.33 -1.93
N THR A 171 3.96 8.91 -2.11
CA THR A 171 3.52 9.40 -3.41
C THR A 171 4.40 10.47 -4.02
N LYS A 172 5.09 11.28 -3.21
CA LYS A 172 6.03 12.28 -3.73
C LYS A 172 7.29 11.61 -4.27
N GLY A 173 7.89 10.73 -3.46
CA GLY A 173 9.09 9.98 -3.85
C GLY A 173 8.84 9.07 -5.05
N ALA A 174 7.72 8.34 -5.04
CA ALA A 174 7.32 7.45 -6.13
C ALA A 174 7.00 8.22 -7.43
N ALA A 175 6.29 9.36 -7.37
CA ALA A 175 6.05 10.20 -8.55
C ALA A 175 7.37 10.70 -9.15
N ASN A 176 8.29 11.22 -8.33
CA ASN A 176 9.62 11.67 -8.77
C ASN A 176 10.47 10.54 -9.35
N ARG A 177 10.27 9.30 -8.90
CA ARG A 177 10.96 8.13 -9.47
C ARG A 177 10.39 7.73 -10.83
N LEU A 178 9.08 7.84 -10.98
CA LEU A 178 8.34 7.30 -12.12
C LEU A 178 8.18 8.26 -13.27
N ALA A 179 8.00 9.56 -13.01
CA ALA A 179 7.86 10.57 -14.06
C ALA A 179 9.03 10.51 -15.07
N PRO A 180 10.32 10.49 -14.64
CA PRO A 180 11.43 10.38 -15.59
C PRO A 180 11.37 9.07 -16.37
N TYR A 181 11.03 7.96 -15.71
CA TYR A 181 10.96 6.66 -16.35
C TYR A 181 9.91 6.60 -17.46
N VAL A 182 8.68 7.04 -17.18
CA VAL A 182 7.59 6.94 -18.16
C VAL A 182 7.74 7.96 -19.28
N VAL A 183 8.15 9.20 -18.97
CA VAL A 183 8.35 10.26 -19.98
C VAL A 183 9.53 9.90 -20.88
N HIS A 184 10.67 9.47 -20.32
CA HIS A 184 11.82 9.07 -21.13
C HIS A 184 11.51 7.91 -22.07
N ARG A 185 10.77 6.89 -21.62
CA ARG A 185 10.35 5.79 -22.49
C ARG A 185 9.42 6.25 -23.58
N TYR A 186 8.44 7.09 -23.26
CA TYR A 186 7.56 7.68 -24.26
C TYR A 186 8.38 8.44 -25.32
N CYS A 187 9.27 9.33 -24.90
CA CYS A 187 10.08 10.11 -25.83
C CYS A 187 11.06 9.26 -26.65
N THR A 188 11.66 8.22 -26.05
CA THR A 188 12.49 7.25 -26.77
C THR A 188 11.73 6.60 -27.94
N ALA A 189 10.49 6.20 -27.70
CA ALA A 189 9.65 5.62 -28.74
C ALA A 189 9.27 6.65 -29.82
N ILE A 190 8.89 7.88 -29.41
CA ILE A 190 8.63 8.98 -30.36
C ILE A 190 9.86 9.25 -31.25
N ASN A 191 11.05 9.34 -30.67
CA ASN A 191 12.29 9.64 -31.38
C ASN A 191 12.74 8.51 -32.31
N ARG A 192 12.24 7.28 -32.10
CA ARG A 192 12.40 6.15 -33.03
C ARG A 192 11.41 6.21 -34.22
N GLY A 193 10.39 7.06 -34.17
CA GLY A 193 9.36 7.19 -35.20
C GLY A 193 8.05 6.47 -34.88
N ASP A 194 7.88 5.96 -33.66
CA ASP A 194 6.62 5.36 -33.23
C ASP A 194 5.49 6.42 -33.21
N THR A 195 4.25 5.99 -33.45
CA THR A 195 3.09 6.86 -33.23
C THR A 195 2.94 7.19 -31.74
N ARG A 196 2.23 8.28 -31.41
CA ARG A 196 1.98 8.65 -30.00
C ARG A 196 1.30 7.53 -29.20
N LYS A 197 0.42 6.75 -29.84
CA LYS A 197 -0.27 5.62 -29.19
C LYS A 197 0.71 4.47 -28.87
N GLU A 198 1.57 4.13 -29.83
CA GLU A 198 2.61 3.11 -29.64
C GLU A 198 3.63 3.54 -28.58
N ALA A 199 4.03 4.81 -28.58
CA ALA A 199 4.94 5.36 -27.58
C ALA A 199 4.38 5.29 -26.15
N ARG A 200 3.07 5.53 -25.97
CA ARG A 200 2.41 5.35 -24.67
C ARG A 200 2.36 3.88 -24.25
N ALA A 201 1.97 2.98 -25.16
CA ALA A 201 2.00 1.55 -24.91
C ALA A 201 3.42 1.08 -24.50
N TYR A 202 4.46 1.61 -25.15
CA TYR A 202 5.86 1.33 -24.81
C TYR A 202 6.28 1.90 -23.44
N ALA A 203 5.76 3.06 -23.03
CA ALA A 203 6.03 3.62 -21.71
C ALA A 203 5.47 2.77 -20.56
N TRP A 204 4.39 2.01 -20.82
CA TRP A 204 3.69 1.22 -19.82
C TRP A 204 4.01 -0.27 -19.82
N THR A 205 4.98 -0.75 -20.61
CA THR A 205 5.21 -2.21 -20.76
C THR A 205 5.56 -2.93 -19.46
N ALA A 206 6.01 -2.22 -18.43
CA ALA A 206 6.31 -2.78 -17.12
C ALA A 206 5.05 -3.16 -16.32
N TRP A 207 3.87 -2.66 -16.70
CA TRP A 207 2.59 -2.94 -16.05
C TRP A 207 1.76 -3.90 -16.90
N VAL A 208 1.53 -5.11 -16.37
CA VAL A 208 0.76 -6.15 -17.07
C VAL A 208 -0.65 -5.66 -17.41
N ALA A 209 -1.29 -4.92 -16.49
CA ALA A 209 -2.63 -4.38 -16.67
C ALA A 209 -2.76 -3.44 -17.89
N CYS A 210 -1.65 -2.91 -18.41
CA CYS A 210 -1.66 -2.03 -19.58
C CYS A 210 -1.64 -2.75 -20.94
N ARG A 211 -1.31 -4.05 -20.99
CA ARG A 211 -1.03 -4.77 -22.25
C ARG A 211 -2.22 -4.85 -23.22
N GLN A 212 -3.46 -4.83 -22.72
CA GLN A 212 -4.69 -4.91 -23.52
C GLN A 212 -5.36 -3.55 -23.78
N GLY A 213 -4.63 -2.45 -23.62
CA GLY A 213 -5.12 -1.10 -23.95
C GLY A 213 -5.91 -0.39 -22.85
N ALA A 214 -6.08 -1.01 -21.67
CA ALA A 214 -6.74 -0.37 -20.53
C ALA A 214 -6.09 0.98 -20.16
N CYS A 215 -4.76 1.04 -20.17
CA CYS A 215 -4.01 2.26 -19.87
C CYS A 215 -4.13 3.34 -20.97
N GLU A 216 -4.33 2.95 -22.23
CA GLU A 216 -4.62 3.93 -23.29
C GLU A 216 -5.99 4.58 -23.06
N ASN A 217 -7.00 3.79 -22.70
CA ASN A 217 -8.34 4.30 -22.41
C ASN A 217 -8.33 5.24 -21.19
N THR A 218 -7.63 4.87 -20.10
CA THR A 218 -7.52 5.72 -18.92
C THR A 218 -6.69 6.97 -19.18
N PHE A 219 -5.64 6.90 -20.01
CA PHE A 219 -4.88 8.06 -20.43
C PHE A 219 -5.75 9.11 -21.16
N GLN A 220 -6.55 8.68 -22.15
CA GLN A 220 -7.42 9.61 -22.89
C GLN A 220 -8.45 10.26 -21.96
N ARG A 221 -8.96 9.51 -20.99
CA ARG A 221 -9.87 10.06 -19.96
C ARG A 221 -9.16 11.03 -19.02
N ALA A 222 -7.97 10.67 -18.54
CA ALA A 222 -7.18 11.51 -17.63
C ALA A 222 -6.73 12.82 -18.30
N LEU A 223 -6.50 12.82 -19.61
CA LEU A 223 -6.29 14.05 -20.38
C LEU A 223 -7.49 15.00 -20.31
N ASN A 224 -8.71 14.47 -20.35
CA ASN A 224 -9.94 15.25 -20.27
C ASN A 224 -10.26 15.73 -18.86
N GLY A 225 -9.66 15.12 -17.84
CA GLY A 225 -9.78 15.53 -16.45
C GLY A 225 -9.70 14.35 -15.49
N VAL A 226 -9.30 14.67 -14.26
CA VAL A 226 -9.28 13.75 -13.12
C VAL A 226 -9.80 14.50 -11.93
N THR A 227 -10.74 13.89 -11.20
CA THR A 227 -11.35 14.52 -10.04
C THR A 227 -10.50 14.31 -8.80
N PRO A 228 -9.97 15.39 -8.19
CA PRO A 228 -9.19 15.29 -6.97
C PRO A 228 -10.09 14.91 -5.80
N VAL A 229 -9.56 14.04 -4.92
CA VAL A 229 -10.27 13.53 -3.73
C VAL A 229 -9.46 13.85 -2.49
N ASP A 230 -10.06 14.62 -1.58
CA ASP A 230 -9.46 14.93 -0.28
C ASP A 230 -9.40 13.71 0.64
N GLY A 231 -8.58 13.80 1.70
CA GLY A 231 -8.45 12.73 2.70
C GLY A 231 -7.49 11.59 2.30
N ILE A 232 -6.93 11.61 1.09
CA ILE A 232 -5.86 10.71 0.67
C ILE A 232 -4.53 11.46 0.74
N GLY A 233 -3.75 11.13 1.76
CA GLY A 233 -2.48 11.75 2.07
C GLY A 233 -1.29 11.11 1.36
N ARG A 234 -0.10 11.69 1.60
CA ARG A 234 1.17 11.30 0.97
C ARG A 234 1.50 9.80 1.07
N TYR A 235 1.16 9.18 2.21
CA TYR A 235 1.50 7.79 2.55
C TYR A 235 0.29 6.86 2.60
N GLY A 236 -0.90 7.33 2.20
CA GLY A 236 -2.10 6.51 2.10
C GLY A 236 -2.57 5.87 3.41
N GLY A 237 -2.24 6.47 4.55
CA GLY A 237 -2.57 5.95 5.89
C GLY A 237 -1.39 5.36 6.65
N ALA A 238 -0.24 5.12 5.99
CA ALA A 238 0.96 4.65 6.68
C ALA A 238 1.52 5.79 7.54
N LYS A 239 1.95 5.45 8.75
CA LYS A 239 2.28 6.44 9.78
C LYS A 239 3.80 6.49 9.96
N PRO A 240 4.46 7.65 9.75
CA PRO A 240 5.85 7.80 10.12
C PRO A 240 6.00 7.67 11.64
N ARG A 241 7.07 7.01 12.07
CA ARG A 241 7.39 6.64 13.44
C ARG A 241 8.89 6.75 13.68
N ARG A 242 9.27 6.72 14.94
CA ARG A 242 10.65 6.51 15.39
C ARG A 242 10.72 5.16 16.10
N CYS A 243 11.59 4.26 15.65
CA CYS A 243 11.73 2.92 16.19
C CYS A 243 13.12 2.71 16.79
N TRP A 244 13.21 2.06 17.95
CA TRP A 244 14.46 1.48 18.45
C TRP A 244 14.56 0.02 18.00
N TYR A 245 15.63 -0.31 17.29
CA TYR A 245 15.87 -1.64 16.75
C TYR A 245 17.38 -1.93 16.74
N GLN A 246 17.78 -3.08 17.31
CA GLN A 246 19.17 -3.52 17.40
C GLN A 246 20.14 -2.46 17.94
N GLY A 247 19.75 -1.79 19.04
CA GLY A 247 20.64 -0.86 19.76
C GLY A 247 20.77 0.53 19.13
N ALA A 248 19.94 0.86 18.14
CA ALA A 248 19.90 2.18 17.54
C ALA A 248 18.47 2.65 17.23
N ALA A 249 18.29 3.96 17.14
CA ALA A 249 17.04 4.58 16.73
C ALA A 249 17.01 4.81 15.21
N HIS A 250 15.91 4.45 14.58
CA HIS A 250 15.67 4.50 13.13
C HIS A 250 14.36 5.20 12.82
N ASP A 251 14.31 5.86 11.66
CA ASP A 251 13.04 6.30 11.10
C ASP A 251 12.34 5.08 10.52
N CYS A 252 11.07 4.94 10.82
CA CYS A 252 10.29 3.78 10.44
C CYS A 252 8.88 4.19 10.06
N PHE A 253 8.17 3.31 9.38
CA PHE A 253 6.75 3.48 9.10
C PHE A 253 5.96 2.34 9.69
N TYR A 254 4.86 2.66 10.36
CA TYR A 254 3.85 1.68 10.73
C TYR A 254 2.80 1.61 9.61
N VAL A 255 2.69 0.45 8.99
CA VAL A 255 1.76 0.12 7.92
C VAL A 255 0.68 -0.79 8.49
N ASP A 256 -0.56 -0.33 8.41
CA ASP A 256 -1.73 -1.09 8.84
C ASP A 256 -2.76 -1.02 7.72
N PRO A 257 -3.00 -2.12 6.99
CA PRO A 257 -3.96 -2.18 5.89
C PRO A 257 -5.36 -1.69 6.26
N ALA A 258 -5.78 -1.80 7.52
CA ALA A 258 -7.09 -1.30 7.97
C ALA A 258 -7.19 0.24 7.91
N ASN A 259 -6.05 0.95 7.88
CA ASN A 259 -5.97 2.41 7.79
C ASN A 259 -5.75 2.91 6.35
N ALA A 260 -5.82 2.04 5.34
CA ALA A 260 -5.60 2.42 3.95
C ALA A 260 -6.57 3.53 3.50
N GLN A 261 -6.02 4.58 2.92
CA GLN A 261 -6.78 5.69 2.33
C GLN A 261 -6.94 5.47 0.82
N GLY A 262 -8.10 5.79 0.27
CA GLY A 262 -8.44 5.56 -1.14
C GLY A 262 -9.02 4.16 -1.36
N ALA A 263 -8.86 3.64 -2.57
CA ALA A 263 -9.38 2.34 -2.96
C ALA A 263 -8.71 1.21 -2.17
N SER A 264 -9.53 0.36 -1.54
CA SER A 264 -9.11 -0.84 -0.81
C SER A 264 -9.50 -2.13 -1.53
N TRP A 265 -9.81 -2.06 -2.84
CA TRP A 265 -10.18 -3.23 -3.65
C TRP A 265 -9.14 -4.35 -3.53
N TRP A 266 -7.85 -4.00 -3.51
CA TRP A 266 -6.75 -4.94 -3.29
C TRP A 266 -6.90 -5.71 -1.97
N ALA A 267 -7.45 -5.13 -0.91
CA ALA A 267 -7.66 -5.81 0.36
C ALA A 267 -8.92 -6.70 0.38
N ALA A 268 -9.81 -6.59 -0.61
CA ALA A 268 -11.00 -7.44 -0.72
C ALA A 268 -10.64 -8.87 -1.18
N PRO A 269 -11.47 -9.89 -0.90
CA PRO A 269 -11.22 -11.26 -1.36
C PRO A 269 -10.98 -11.40 -2.87
N GLY A 270 -11.61 -10.55 -3.70
CA GLY A 270 -11.40 -10.51 -5.16
C GLY A 270 -10.20 -9.69 -5.63
N GLY A 271 -9.49 -9.00 -4.73
CA GLY A 271 -8.35 -8.11 -5.03
C GLY A 271 -7.02 -8.82 -5.27
N GLY A 272 -7.00 -10.15 -5.17
CA GLY A 272 -5.82 -10.99 -5.36
C GLY A 272 -5.84 -12.24 -4.47
N ARG A 273 -4.85 -13.11 -4.68
CA ARG A 273 -4.75 -14.45 -4.08
C ARG A 273 -3.93 -14.51 -2.81
N SER A 274 -2.89 -13.69 -2.69
CA SER A 274 -2.03 -13.69 -1.50
C SER A 274 -2.82 -13.20 -0.28
N PRO A 275 -2.46 -13.55 0.97
CA PRO A 275 -3.10 -12.96 2.13
C PRO A 275 -2.88 -11.44 2.18
N VAL A 276 -3.76 -10.72 2.88
CA VAL A 276 -3.48 -9.33 3.27
C VAL A 276 -2.51 -9.38 4.45
N ALA A 277 -1.38 -8.67 4.35
CA ALA A 277 -0.42 -8.63 5.45
C ALA A 277 -1.08 -8.09 6.74
N ALA A 278 -0.73 -8.69 7.88
CA ALA A 278 -1.01 -8.09 9.18
C ALA A 278 -0.19 -6.79 9.35
N PRO A 279 -0.56 -5.89 10.28
CA PRO A 279 0.18 -4.65 10.48
C PRO A 279 1.67 -4.87 10.74
N PHE A 280 2.50 -4.03 10.13
CA PHE A 280 3.96 -4.17 10.15
C PHE A 280 4.68 -2.84 10.15
N TYR A 281 5.93 -2.87 10.59
CA TYR A 281 6.88 -1.79 10.50
C TYR A 281 7.77 -1.96 9.28
N VAL A 282 8.14 -0.84 8.66
CA VAL A 282 9.13 -0.78 7.59
C VAL A 282 10.30 0.06 8.06
N ILE A 283 11.52 -0.48 7.97
CA ILE A 283 12.76 0.21 8.31
C ILE A 283 13.74 0.04 7.15
N ARG A 284 14.35 1.15 6.73
CA ARG A 284 15.54 1.12 5.88
C ARG A 284 16.77 0.98 6.78
N LEU A 285 17.54 -0.09 6.59
CA LEU A 285 18.79 -0.31 7.30
C LEU A 285 19.94 -0.07 6.34
N ASP A 286 20.75 0.95 6.61
CA ASP A 286 21.97 1.26 5.88
C ASP A 286 23.20 0.72 6.63
N GLY A 287 24.20 0.26 5.87
CA GLY A 287 25.41 -0.40 6.39
C GLY A 287 26.32 -0.84 5.25
N SER A 288 26.95 -2.02 5.36
CA SER A 288 27.72 -2.60 4.24
C SER A 288 26.85 -2.93 3.02
N ALA A 289 25.57 -3.18 3.24
CA ALA A 289 24.54 -3.25 2.21
C ALA A 289 23.24 -2.64 2.74
N THR A 290 22.51 -1.92 1.89
CA THR A 290 21.18 -1.42 2.23
C THR A 290 20.16 -2.57 2.18
N VAL A 291 19.32 -2.64 3.21
CA VAL A 291 18.27 -3.65 3.37
C VAL A 291 16.95 -3.00 3.74
N GLU A 292 15.86 -3.46 3.13
CA GLU A 292 14.51 -3.25 3.65
C GLU A 292 14.23 -4.29 4.74
N LEU A 293 13.89 -3.82 5.94
CA LEU A 293 13.35 -4.63 7.03
C LEU A 293 11.84 -4.42 7.09
N ARG A 294 11.08 -5.50 7.03
CA ARG A 294 9.67 -5.53 7.47
C ARG A 294 9.57 -6.30 8.77
N TYR A 295 8.88 -5.72 9.75
CA TYR A 295 8.84 -6.24 11.10
C TYR A 295 7.40 -6.28 11.63
N TRP A 296 6.95 -7.45 12.05
CA TRP A 296 5.62 -7.67 12.61
C TRP A 296 5.76 -7.89 14.11
N LEU A 297 5.07 -7.06 14.90
CA LEU A 297 4.92 -7.32 16.33
C LEU A 297 4.00 -8.52 16.55
N ALA A 298 4.30 -9.35 17.55
CA ALA A 298 3.44 -10.46 17.97
C ALA A 298 2.00 -9.98 18.23
N ALA A 299 1.87 -8.85 18.92
CA ALA A 299 0.60 -8.24 19.30
C ALA A 299 -0.28 -7.81 18.11
N ASP A 300 0.30 -7.52 16.95
CA ASP A 300 -0.46 -7.09 15.76
C ASP A 300 -0.69 -8.25 14.78
N SER A 301 0.26 -9.17 14.68
CA SER A 301 0.24 -10.23 13.68
C SER A 301 -0.54 -11.47 14.08
N GLY A 302 -0.79 -11.66 15.38
CA GLY A 302 -1.33 -12.89 15.93
C GLY A 302 -0.31 -14.03 16.05
N ALA A 303 0.96 -13.79 15.69
CA ALA A 303 2.05 -14.72 15.96
C ALA A 303 2.42 -14.72 17.45
N SER A 304 2.93 -15.84 17.96
CA SER A 304 3.36 -15.96 19.37
C SER A 304 4.65 -15.19 19.70
N THR A 305 5.42 -14.80 18.68
CA THR A 305 6.62 -13.97 18.82
C THR A 305 6.72 -13.01 17.66
N ASP A 306 7.44 -11.91 17.85
CA ASP A 306 7.76 -10.99 16.77
C ASP A 306 8.43 -11.70 15.59
N VAL A 307 8.17 -11.19 14.39
CA VAL A 307 8.67 -11.75 13.13
C VAL A 307 9.30 -10.65 12.30
N GLN A 308 10.38 -10.96 11.61
CA GLN A 308 10.98 -10.05 10.64
C GLN A 308 11.29 -10.74 9.32
N ALA A 309 11.17 -9.97 8.25
CA ALA A 309 11.65 -10.30 6.91
C ALA A 309 12.64 -9.22 6.45
N ARG A 310 13.72 -9.64 5.82
CA ARG A 310 14.75 -8.76 5.25
C ARG A 310 14.87 -8.98 3.76
N ARG A 311 14.96 -7.88 3.02
CA ARG A 311 15.22 -7.87 1.58
C ARG A 311 16.40 -6.94 1.28
N PRO A 312 17.54 -7.46 0.80
CA PRO A 312 18.60 -6.60 0.27
C PRO A 312 18.11 -5.75 -0.91
N PHE A 313 18.56 -4.51 -0.98
CA PHE A 313 18.31 -3.67 -2.15
C PHE A 313 18.96 -4.30 -3.39
N GLY A 314 18.27 -4.22 -4.53
CA GLY A 314 18.66 -4.93 -5.76
C GLY A 314 18.19 -6.39 -5.83
N ALA A 315 17.71 -6.98 -4.73
CA ALA A 315 17.22 -8.36 -4.73
C ALA A 315 15.71 -8.45 -5.03
N ASN A 316 15.34 -9.47 -5.80
CA ASN A 316 13.94 -9.87 -6.01
C ASN A 316 13.40 -10.54 -4.75
N ALA A 317 12.32 -10.03 -4.16
CA ALA A 317 11.72 -10.60 -2.95
C ALA A 317 11.27 -12.07 -3.15
N ARG A 318 10.96 -12.48 -4.38
CA ARG A 318 10.53 -13.85 -4.68
C ARG A 318 11.63 -14.89 -4.45
N THR A 319 12.90 -14.48 -4.35
CA THR A 319 14.04 -15.39 -4.15
C THR A 319 15.07 -14.89 -3.14
N GLY A 320 15.00 -13.63 -2.71
CA GLY A 320 16.04 -12.97 -1.89
C GLY A 320 15.61 -12.56 -0.48
N LEU A 321 14.53 -13.13 0.05
CA LEU A 321 14.07 -12.84 1.41
C LEU A 321 14.73 -13.72 2.46
N THR A 322 15.03 -13.12 3.60
CA THR A 322 15.40 -13.85 4.82
C THR A 322 14.39 -13.56 5.91
N TRP A 323 13.76 -14.63 6.43
CA TRP A 323 12.83 -14.58 7.54
C TRP A 323 13.49 -15.01 8.84
N ALA A 324 13.12 -14.37 9.96
CA ALA A 324 13.61 -14.73 11.28
C ALA A 324 12.58 -14.41 12.38
N ARG A 325 12.84 -14.89 13.60
CA ARG A 325 12.25 -14.31 14.81
C ARG A 325 12.81 -12.89 15.01
N GLY A 326 11.94 -11.95 15.32
CA GLY A 326 12.34 -10.58 15.63
C GLY A 326 13.06 -10.50 16.98
N PRO A 327 14.18 -9.76 17.08
CA PRO A 327 14.90 -9.57 18.36
C PRO A 327 14.19 -8.60 19.34
N GLY A 328 13.03 -8.07 18.98
CA GLY A 328 12.35 -6.98 19.66
C GLY A 328 12.51 -5.66 18.87
N LEU A 329 11.40 -4.93 18.74
CA LEU A 329 11.35 -3.58 18.20
C LEU A 329 10.53 -2.72 19.17
N CYS A 330 11.02 -1.53 19.51
CA CYS A 330 10.27 -0.54 20.28
C CYS A 330 9.87 0.62 19.37
N ASP A 331 8.57 0.82 19.18
CA ASP A 331 8.04 2.05 18.57
C ASP A 331 8.06 3.15 19.62
N LEU A 332 9.05 4.04 19.55
CA LEU A 332 9.25 5.13 20.49
C LEU A 332 8.16 6.21 20.36
N THR A 333 7.47 6.29 19.22
CA THR A 333 6.40 7.26 19.00
C THR A 333 5.09 6.79 19.64
N ALA A 334 4.78 5.50 19.53
CA ALA A 334 3.55 4.93 20.09
C ALA A 334 3.75 4.21 21.43
N GLN A 335 4.99 4.11 21.92
CA GLN A 335 5.37 3.44 23.18
C GLN A 335 4.86 1.99 23.23
N ARG A 336 5.17 1.21 22.18
CA ARG A 336 4.73 -0.18 22.03
C ARG A 336 5.81 -1.09 21.48
N GLY A 337 5.67 -2.39 21.75
CA GLY A 337 6.68 -3.41 21.42
C GLY A 337 7.64 -3.61 22.59
N ALA A 338 8.92 -3.87 22.31
CA ALA A 338 9.96 -4.14 23.30
C ALA A 338 10.61 -2.84 23.81
N CYS A 339 9.78 -1.92 24.31
CA CYS A 339 10.19 -0.77 25.12
C CYS A 339 10.26 -1.20 26.59
#